data_AF-A0A830GP93-F1
#
_entry.id   AF-A0A830GP93-F1
#
_cell.length_a   1.000
_cell.length_b   1.000
_cell.length_c   1.000
_cell.angle_alpha   90.00
_cell.angle_beta   90.00
_cell.angle_gamma   90.00
#
_symmetry.space_group_name_H-M   'P 1'
#
loop_
_entity.id
_entity.type
_entity.pdbx_description
1 polymer ?
#
loop_
_entity_poly.entity_id
_entity_poly.type
_entity_poly.pdbx_seq_one_letter_code
_entity_poly.pdbx_strand_id
1 'polypeptide(L)'
;MPSALPTWWPDRATLAGELLRGVAVGGTLFVLGETPSFAVAVAALFVLLQLVTDGVEAIVGDYADHVLFGGLVLVGAGYVTTLSAPWWTPAAGALLGGWFLVDGVQHLRHGVTREEVGSPYVHDGGVLTGLLRALVARVAEPFRL
;
A
#
# COMPACT_ATOMS: atom_id res chain seq x y z
N MET A 1 -3.39 35.73 10.35
CA MET A 1 -3.87 35.33 9.01
C MET A 1 -3.93 33.81 9.00
N PRO A 2 -5.04 33.17 8.59
CA PRO A 2 -5.06 31.72 8.48
C PRO A 2 -4.04 31.35 7.41
N SER A 3 -3.00 30.59 7.78
CA SER A 3 -2.08 30.02 6.82
C SER A 3 -2.89 29.10 5.90
N ALA A 4 -2.93 29.43 4.60
CA ALA A 4 -3.44 28.50 3.61
C ALA A 4 -2.68 27.18 3.78
N LEU A 5 -3.43 26.08 3.86
CA LEU A 5 -2.83 24.75 3.97
C LEU A 5 -1.89 24.53 2.77
N PRO A 6 -0.82 23.74 2.94
CA PRO A 6 0.06 23.40 1.82
C PRO A 6 -0.74 22.81 0.66
N THR A 7 -0.31 23.04 -0.58
CA THR A 7 -1.01 22.57 -1.78
C THR A 7 -1.09 21.05 -1.88
N TRP A 8 -0.24 20.33 -1.15
CA TRP A 8 -0.24 18.87 -1.02
C TRP A 8 -1.16 18.34 0.09
N TRP A 9 -1.82 19.22 0.86
CA TRP A 9 -2.70 18.80 1.95
C TRP A 9 -4.04 18.27 1.41
N PRO A 10 -4.56 17.13 1.93
CA PRO A 10 -5.80 16.55 1.44
C PRO A 10 -6.99 17.49 1.61
N ASP A 11 -7.88 17.51 0.61
CA ASP A 11 -9.12 18.25 0.71
C ASP A 11 -10.14 17.54 1.62
N ARG A 12 -11.26 18.22 1.91
CA ARG A 12 -12.29 17.68 2.80
C ARG A 12 -12.93 16.40 2.27
N ALA A 13 -13.08 16.27 0.96
CA ALA A 13 -13.70 15.11 0.35
C ALA A 13 -12.80 13.87 0.49
N THR A 14 -11.50 14.05 0.27
CA THR A 14 -10.47 13.02 0.46
C THR A 14 -10.42 12.57 1.92
N LEU A 15 -10.36 13.52 2.87
CA LEU A 15 -10.40 13.22 4.30
C LEU A 15 -11.66 12.45 4.70
N ALA A 16 -12.82 12.83 4.19
CA ALA A 16 -14.06 12.10 4.45
C ALA A 16 -14.02 10.68 3.87
N GLY A 17 -13.43 10.50 2.69
CA GLY A 17 -13.21 9.19 2.08
C GLY A 17 -12.31 8.29 2.94
N GLU A 18 -11.19 8.80 3.42
CA GLU A 18 -10.28 8.04 4.29
C GLU A 18 -10.92 7.67 5.62
N LEU A 19 -11.70 8.58 6.21
CA LEU A 19 -12.47 8.28 7.43
C LEU A 19 -13.51 7.18 7.19
N LEU A 20 -14.23 7.21 6.06
CA LEU A 20 -15.20 6.16 5.70
C LEU A 20 -14.52 4.80 5.51
N ARG A 21 -13.35 4.76 4.88
CA ARG A 21 -12.54 3.54 4.76
C ARG A 21 -12.09 3.03 6.13
N GLY A 22 -11.63 3.91 7.01
CA GLY A 22 -11.29 3.58 8.39
C GLY A 22 -12.47 3.00 9.17
N VAL A 23 -13.67 3.59 9.03
CA VAL A 23 -14.90 3.05 9.61
C VAL A 23 -15.22 1.66 9.06
N ALA A 24 -15.04 1.43 7.76
CA ALA A 24 -15.24 0.10 7.17
C ALA A 24 -14.24 -0.93 7.73
N VAL A 25 -12.98 -0.57 7.90
CA VAL A 25 -11.94 -1.43 8.53
C VAL A 25 -12.32 -1.76 9.97
N GLY A 26 -12.63 -0.75 10.78
CA GLY A 26 -13.03 -0.96 12.18
C GLY A 26 -14.32 -1.77 12.31
N GLY A 27 -15.32 -1.48 11.48
CA GLY A 27 -16.57 -2.25 11.42
C GLY A 27 -16.34 -3.71 11.05
N THR A 28 -15.42 -3.99 10.12
CA THR A 28 -15.05 -5.36 9.76
C THR A 28 -14.43 -6.10 10.94
N LEU A 29 -13.50 -5.48 11.65
CA LEU A 29 -12.89 -6.09 12.85
C LEU A 29 -13.91 -6.35 13.95
N PHE A 30 -14.83 -5.41 14.16
CA PHE A 30 -15.92 -5.58 15.12
C PHE A 30 -16.83 -6.77 14.75
N VAL A 31 -17.17 -6.92 13.45
CA VAL A 31 -17.95 -8.07 12.95
C VAL A 31 -17.19 -9.39 13.12
N LEU A 32 -15.86 -9.37 12.99
CA LEU A 32 -15.00 -10.53 13.22
C LEU A 32 -14.85 -10.90 14.70
N GLY A 33 -15.49 -10.15 15.61
CA GLY A 33 -15.55 -10.45 17.04
C GLY A 33 -14.45 -9.78 17.86
N GLU A 34 -13.70 -8.85 17.28
CA GLU A 34 -12.69 -8.10 18.02
C GLU A 34 -13.31 -7.10 19.00
N THR A 35 -12.54 -6.73 20.03
CA THR A 35 -13.00 -5.75 21.02
C THR A 35 -13.22 -4.37 20.38
N PRO A 36 -14.22 -3.58 20.84
CA PRO A 36 -14.47 -2.24 20.31
C PRO A 36 -13.25 -1.32 20.37
N SER A 37 -12.48 -1.38 21.46
CA SER A 37 -11.26 -0.59 21.63
C SER A 37 -10.18 -0.98 20.62
N PHE A 38 -10.01 -2.27 20.36
CA PHE A 38 -9.08 -2.75 19.34
C PHE A 38 -9.51 -2.32 17.94
N ALA A 39 -10.79 -2.50 17.59
CA ALA A 39 -11.33 -2.09 16.30
C ALA A 39 -11.17 -0.59 16.05
N VAL A 40 -11.44 0.25 17.05
CA VAL A 40 -11.24 1.71 16.97
C VAL A 40 -9.75 2.06 16.84
N ALA A 41 -8.88 1.41 17.61
CA ALA A 41 -7.44 1.66 17.53
C ALA A 41 -6.87 1.31 16.16
N VAL A 42 -7.26 0.17 15.58
CA VAL A 42 -6.82 -0.23 14.24
C VAL A 42 -7.40 0.67 13.16
N ALA A 43 -8.67 1.09 13.28
CA ALA A 43 -9.27 2.05 12.35
C ALA A 43 -8.53 3.39 12.37
N ALA A 44 -8.19 3.91 13.55
CA ALA A 44 -7.43 5.14 13.69
C ALA A 44 -6.01 5.02 13.11
N LEU A 45 -5.33 3.90 13.39
CA LEU A 45 -4.01 3.61 12.82
C LEU A 45 -4.05 3.49 11.29
N PHE A 46 -5.10 2.86 10.76
CA PHE A 46 -5.32 2.74 9.32
C PHE A 46 -5.48 4.12 8.67
N VAL A 47 -6.34 4.97 9.21
CA VAL A 47 -6.51 6.36 8.69
C VAL A 47 -5.20 7.13 8.77
N LEU A 48 -4.47 7.02 9.88
CA LEU A 48 -3.16 7.67 10.02
C LEU A 48 -2.18 7.19 8.95
N LEU A 49 -2.10 5.88 8.72
CA LEU A 49 -1.23 5.29 7.72
C LEU A 49 -1.57 5.80 6.31
N GLN A 50 -2.86 5.87 5.97
CA GLN A 50 -3.32 6.40 4.69
C GLN A 50 -2.89 7.86 4.49
N LEU A 51 -3.12 8.71 5.49
CA LEU A 51 -2.72 10.12 5.41
C LEU A 51 -1.20 10.30 5.28
N VAL A 52 -0.41 9.47 5.98
CA VAL A 52 1.05 9.47 5.83
C VAL A 52 1.46 9.03 4.43
N THR A 53 0.79 8.00 3.91
CA THR A 53 1.07 7.43 2.58
C THR A 53 0.75 8.44 1.48
N ASP A 54 -0.43 9.06 1.52
CA ASP A 54 -0.83 10.12 0.60
C ASP A 54 0.14 11.31 0.65
N GLY A 55 0.54 11.70 1.86
CA GLY A 55 1.53 12.77 2.05
C GLY A 55 2.89 12.43 1.47
N VAL A 56 3.37 11.19 1.67
CA VAL A 56 4.64 10.71 1.12
C VAL A 56 4.58 10.66 -0.41
N GLU A 57 3.49 10.17 -0.99
CA GLU A 57 3.28 10.17 -2.45
C GLU A 57 3.27 11.59 -3.02
N ALA A 58 2.58 12.52 -2.36
CA ALA A 58 2.50 13.92 -2.80
C ALA A 58 3.85 14.67 -2.71
N ILE A 59 4.74 14.27 -1.81
CA ILE A 59 6.04 14.94 -1.58
C ILE A 59 7.16 14.27 -2.39
N VAL A 60 7.22 12.94 -2.41
CA VAL A 60 8.34 12.17 -2.97
C VAL A 60 8.08 11.75 -4.41
N GLY A 61 6.80 11.55 -4.77
CA GLY A 61 6.38 11.11 -6.09
C GLY A 61 5.52 9.86 -6.05
N ASP A 62 4.89 9.58 -7.17
CA ASP A 62 4.11 8.37 -7.40
C ASP A 62 4.98 7.14 -7.11
N TYR A 63 4.40 6.10 -6.49
CA TYR A 63 5.08 4.92 -5.92
C TYR A 63 5.87 5.09 -4.60
N ALA A 64 5.94 6.28 -3.99
CA ALA A 64 6.59 6.42 -2.69
C ALA A 64 5.86 5.67 -1.55
N ASP A 65 4.55 5.46 -1.72
CA ASP A 65 3.74 4.57 -0.90
C ASP A 65 4.27 3.12 -0.89
N HIS A 66 4.75 2.61 -2.03
CA HIS A 66 5.28 1.25 -2.14
C HIS A 66 6.57 1.10 -1.33
N VAL A 67 7.43 2.12 -1.31
CA VAL A 67 8.63 2.13 -0.46
C VAL A 67 8.27 2.12 1.02
N LEU A 68 7.32 2.98 1.41
CA LEU A 68 6.84 3.06 2.79
C LEU A 68 6.21 1.74 3.24
N PHE A 69 5.27 1.20 2.45
CA PHE A 69 4.59 -0.04 2.74
C PHE A 69 5.54 -1.23 2.76
N GLY A 70 6.45 -1.31 1.78
CA GLY A 70 7.49 -2.34 1.74
C GLY A 70 8.37 -2.30 3.00
N GLY A 71 8.81 -1.12 3.42
CA GLY A 71 9.57 -0.93 4.66
C GLY A 71 8.80 -1.37 5.90
N LEU A 72 7.52 -0.98 6.04
CA LEU A 72 6.67 -1.38 7.16
C LEU A 72 6.47 -2.90 7.21
N VAL A 73 6.23 -3.53 6.05
CA VAL A 73 6.10 -4.98 5.94
C VAL A 73 7.39 -5.69 6.34
N LEU A 74 8.56 -5.18 5.93
CA LEU A 74 9.86 -5.73 6.32
C LEU A 74 10.12 -5.61 7.83
N VAL A 75 9.79 -4.46 8.44
CA VAL A 75 9.88 -4.27 9.89
C VAL A 75 8.95 -5.24 10.62
N GLY A 76 7.71 -5.38 10.13
CA GLY A 76 6.75 -6.34 10.67
C GLY A 76 7.23 -7.79 10.54
N ALA A 77 7.76 -8.17 9.39
CA ALA A 77 8.35 -9.48 9.15
C ALA A 77 9.52 -9.75 10.12
N GLY A 78 10.40 -8.75 10.31
CA GLY A 78 11.46 -8.79 11.30
C GLY A 78 10.94 -8.99 12.72
N TYR A 79 9.93 -8.23 13.13
CA TYR A 79 9.31 -8.35 14.44
C TYR A 79 8.68 -9.73 14.65
N VAL A 80 7.98 -10.27 13.65
CA VAL A 80 7.34 -11.60 13.70
C VAL A 80 8.35 -12.73 13.97
N THR A 81 9.63 -12.58 13.57
CA THR A 81 10.67 -13.56 13.92
C THR A 81 10.85 -13.73 15.43
N THR A 82 10.47 -12.73 16.23
CA THR A 82 10.56 -12.75 17.70
C THR A 82 9.37 -13.45 18.37
N LEU A 83 8.28 -13.68 17.63
CA LEU A 83 7.00 -14.15 18.17
C LEU A 83 6.79 -15.66 18.11
N SER A 84 7.85 -16.45 17.89
CA SER A 84 7.76 -17.91 17.67
C SER A 84 6.76 -18.30 16.56
N ALA A 85 6.55 -17.40 15.60
CA ALA A 85 5.68 -17.64 14.46
C ALA A 85 6.28 -18.73 13.54
N PRO A 86 5.46 -19.41 12.73
CA PRO A 86 5.96 -20.31 11.71
C PRO A 86 6.99 -19.62 10.81
N TRP A 87 8.07 -20.31 10.46
CA TRP A 87 9.17 -19.72 9.68
C TRP A 87 8.72 -19.13 8.33
N TRP A 88 7.63 -19.64 7.76
CA TRP A 88 7.08 -19.16 6.49
C TRP A 88 6.45 -17.77 6.61
N THR A 89 6.02 -17.35 7.81
CA THR A 89 5.38 -16.04 8.02
C THR A 89 6.36 -14.87 7.82
N PRO A 90 7.53 -14.81 8.49
CA PRO A 90 8.51 -13.78 8.22
C PRO A 90 9.13 -13.92 6.82
N ALA A 91 9.21 -15.13 6.25
CA ALA A 91 9.68 -15.32 4.87
C ALA A 91 8.71 -14.71 3.84
N ALA A 92 7.40 -14.94 3.98
CA ALA A 92 6.37 -14.33 3.14
C ALA A 92 6.38 -12.81 3.29
N GLY A 93 6.50 -12.30 4.53
CA GLY A 93 6.65 -10.88 4.80
C GLY A 93 7.91 -10.29 4.14
N ALA A 94 9.05 -10.97 4.21
CA ALA A 94 10.28 -10.54 3.56
C ALA A 94 10.15 -10.46 2.03
N LEU A 95 9.50 -11.46 1.42
CA LEU A 95 9.23 -11.47 -0.02
C LEU A 95 8.31 -10.32 -0.44
N LEU A 96 7.18 -10.15 0.25
CA LEU A 96 6.22 -9.08 -0.05
C LEU A 96 6.81 -7.70 0.21
N GLY A 97 7.46 -7.50 1.36
CA GLY A 97 8.06 -6.23 1.72
C GLY A 97 9.22 -5.86 0.80
N GLY A 98 10.08 -6.82 0.47
CA GLY A 98 11.17 -6.62 -0.49
C GLY A 98 10.65 -6.33 -1.89
N TRP A 99 9.57 -6.99 -2.30
CA TRP A 99 8.89 -6.73 -3.55
C TRP A 99 8.43 -5.27 -3.67
N PHE A 100 7.62 -4.81 -2.71
CA PHE A 100 7.11 -3.45 -2.68
C PHE A 100 8.24 -2.41 -2.65
N LEU A 101 9.32 -2.69 -1.90
CA LEU A 101 10.44 -1.78 -1.79
C LEU A 101 11.22 -1.68 -3.10
N VAL A 102 11.49 -2.81 -3.78
CA VAL A 102 12.10 -2.80 -5.12
C VAL A 102 11.19 -2.09 -6.12
N ASP A 103 9.89 -2.37 -6.08
CA ASP A 103 8.92 -1.76 -6.97
C ASP A 103 8.89 -0.23 -6.83
N GLY A 104 8.72 0.25 -5.60
CA GLY A 104 8.69 1.69 -5.33
C GLY A 104 10.01 2.38 -5.70
N VAL A 105 11.14 1.80 -5.33
CA VAL A 105 12.47 2.38 -5.64
C VAL A 105 12.70 2.47 -7.14
N GLN A 106 12.33 1.44 -7.93
CA GLN A 106 12.58 1.45 -9.37
C GLN A 106 11.68 2.45 -10.09
N HIS A 107 10.42 2.58 -9.71
CA HIS A 107 9.52 3.57 -10.28
C HIS A 107 9.96 5.00 -9.95
N LEU A 108 10.30 5.27 -8.68
CA LEU A 108 10.84 6.57 -8.27
C LEU A 108 12.17 6.91 -8.97
N ARG A 109 13.05 5.92 -9.15
CA ARG A 109 14.34 6.10 -9.83
C ARG A 109 14.16 6.47 -11.30
N HIS A 110 13.22 5.82 -11.98
CA HIS A 110 12.99 6.03 -13.41
C HIS A 110 11.91 7.09 -13.71
N GLY A 111 11.30 7.67 -12.67
CA GLY A 111 10.24 8.67 -12.80
C GLY A 111 8.97 8.14 -13.44
N VAL A 112 8.75 6.82 -13.37
CA VAL A 112 7.62 6.15 -14.02
C VAL A 112 6.41 6.17 -13.10
N THR A 113 5.28 6.66 -13.61
CA THR A 113 4.02 6.80 -12.88
C THR A 113 3.07 5.63 -13.15
N ARG A 114 2.08 5.43 -12.27
CA ARG A 114 1.06 4.38 -12.39
C ARG A 114 0.24 4.53 -13.66
N GLU A 115 0.09 5.74 -14.18
CA GLU A 115 -0.59 5.99 -15.46
C GLU A 115 0.20 5.43 -16.65
N GLU A 116 1.54 5.47 -16.59
CA GLU A 116 2.42 4.94 -17.64
C GLU A 116 2.51 3.42 -17.60
N VAL A 117 2.55 2.83 -16.40
CA VAL A 117 2.52 1.37 -16.18
C VAL A 117 1.14 0.79 -16.51
N GLY A 118 0.09 1.59 -16.33
CA GLY A 118 -1.30 1.22 -16.59
C GLY A 118 -1.68 1.16 -18.07
N SER A 119 -0.76 1.42 -19.00
CA SER A 119 -1.00 1.28 -20.44
C SER A 119 -1.61 -0.11 -20.72
N PRO A 120 -2.78 -0.17 -21.38
CA PRO A 120 -3.65 -1.33 -21.34
C PRO A 120 -2.92 -2.54 -21.91
N TYR A 121 -2.68 -3.54 -21.05
CA TYR A 121 -2.28 -4.87 -21.50
C TYR A 121 -3.31 -5.34 -22.51
N VAL A 122 -2.96 -5.27 -23.80
CA VAL A 122 -3.78 -5.78 -24.89
C VAL A 122 -4.02 -7.25 -24.60
N HIS A 123 -5.26 -7.59 -24.25
CA HIS A 123 -5.67 -8.95 -23.90
C HIS A 123 -5.66 -9.82 -25.16
N ASP A 124 -4.48 -10.24 -25.60
CA ASP A 124 -4.35 -11.33 -26.55
C ASP A 124 -4.57 -12.65 -25.78
N GLY A 125 -5.84 -13.09 -25.70
CA GLY A 125 -6.23 -14.37 -25.11
C GLY A 125 -7.57 -14.34 -24.33
N GLY A 126 -7.96 -15.49 -23.77
CA GLY A 126 -9.13 -15.61 -22.91
C GLY A 126 -8.93 -14.91 -21.55
N VAL A 127 -10.03 -14.58 -20.85
CA VAL A 127 -10.02 -13.79 -19.59
C VAL A 127 -9.04 -14.32 -18.55
N LEU A 128 -9.03 -15.64 -18.31
CA LEU A 128 -8.16 -16.25 -17.30
C LEU A 128 -6.68 -16.19 -17.69
N THR A 129 -6.36 -16.47 -18.96
CA THR A 129 -4.99 -16.39 -19.49
C THR A 129 -4.49 -14.95 -19.56
N GLY A 130 -5.38 -14.00 -19.88
CA GLY A 130 -5.08 -12.57 -19.87
C GLY A 130 -4.78 -12.05 -18.47
N LEU A 131 -5.57 -12.45 -17.47
CA LEU A 131 -5.35 -12.09 -16.07
C LEU A 131 -4.03 -12.63 -15.53
N LEU A 132 -3.75 -13.93 -15.72
CA LEU A 132 -2.49 -14.52 -15.27
C LEU A 132 -1.28 -13.84 -15.92
N ARG A 133 -1.37 -13.55 -17.22
CA ARG A 133 -0.31 -12.84 -17.93
C ARG A 133 -0.12 -11.42 -17.42
N ALA A 134 -1.21 -10.69 -17.14
CA ALA A 134 -1.16 -9.35 -16.56
C ALA A 134 -0.56 -9.36 -15.15
N LEU A 135 -0.89 -10.36 -14.32
CA LEU A 135 -0.30 -10.53 -12.99
C LEU A 135 1.20 -10.81 -13.08
N VAL A 136 1.61 -11.77 -13.92
CA VAL A 136 3.04 -12.08 -14.11
C VAL A 136 3.80 -10.89 -14.68
N ALA A 137 3.18 -10.14 -15.59
CA ALA A 137 3.73 -8.91 -16.12
C ALA A 137 3.97 -7.86 -15.03
N ARG A 138 2.93 -7.54 -14.25
CA ARG A 138 3.00 -6.56 -13.15
C ARG A 138 4.01 -6.96 -12.10
N VAL A 139 4.09 -8.26 -11.81
CA VAL A 139 5.18 -8.83 -11.01
C VAL A 139 6.50 -8.56 -11.73
N ALA A 140 6.76 -8.98 -12.95
CA ALA A 140 8.09 -8.71 -13.53
C ALA A 140 8.43 -7.22 -13.83
N GLU A 141 7.47 -6.28 -13.73
CA GLU A 141 7.60 -4.85 -14.07
C GLU A 141 8.80 -4.12 -13.45
N PRO A 142 9.03 -4.12 -12.13
CA PRO A 142 10.16 -3.40 -11.53
C PRO A 142 11.54 -3.90 -11.94
N PHE A 143 11.64 -5.08 -12.55
CA PHE A 143 12.90 -5.59 -13.11
C PHE A 143 13.09 -5.21 -14.59
N ARG A 144 12.13 -4.52 -15.19
CA ARG A 144 12.15 -4.09 -16.59
C ARG A 144 12.32 -2.57 -16.77
N LEU A 145 12.19 -1.81 -15.68
CA LEU A 145 12.48 -0.38 -15.60
C LEU A 145 13.99 -0.14 -15.58
#